data_AF-A0A5E4PX84-F1
#
_entry.id   AF-A0A5E4PX84-F1
#
_cell.length_a   1.000
_cell.length_b   1.000
_cell.length_c   1.000
_cell.angle_alpha   90.00
_cell.angle_beta   90.00
_cell.angle_gamma   90.00
#
_symmetry.space_group_name_H-M   'P 1'
#
loop_
_entity.id
_entity.type
_entity.pdbx_description
1 polymer ?
#
loop_
_entity_poly.entity_id
_entity_poly.type
_entity_poly.pdbx_seq_one_letter_code
_entity_poly.pdbx_strand_id
1 'polypeptide(L)'
;MNESRDRIRREREREKNTYTSPRHALRRVLLLAEGRQFREAAAVVSRLGPGVLQSVAAELPIDLLIESLPHSSHLIETLLNRLLTLEILPRPELQCDAVAWRLVGLLGGDQGANLKGRTSRLSSALVQYSPDARDAVDSRRRQLDAAVQGLGSHGLTADGSGTLISLHVAMKNELQRHVESSVTVNQDPASSSHQRLLALSHADVERRLIDNKSLLTIVDKPALRQLPTLVASLAARVDNDKAVLACIGQIKRSDPTLDLSDTRFNVDR
;
A
#
# COMPACT_ATOMS: atom_id res chain seq x y z
N MET A 1 -45.20 -40.66 -0.40
CA MET A 1 -44.26 -39.93 -1.28
C MET A 1 -44.50 -38.41 -1.32
N ASN A 2 -45.74 -37.91 -1.12
CA ASN A 2 -46.03 -36.46 -1.04
C ASN A 2 -45.58 -35.78 0.27
N GLU A 3 -45.71 -36.43 1.43
CA GLU A 3 -45.31 -35.84 2.72
C GLU A 3 -43.81 -35.50 2.81
N SER A 4 -42.94 -36.32 2.24
CA SER A 4 -41.49 -36.05 2.22
C SER A 4 -41.16 -34.84 1.34
N ARG A 5 -41.88 -34.66 0.22
CA ARG A 5 -41.73 -33.50 -0.66
C ARG A 5 -42.25 -32.22 0.00
N ASP A 6 -43.36 -32.31 0.73
CA ASP A 6 -43.90 -31.17 1.48
C ASP A 6 -43.05 -30.79 2.70
N ARG A 7 -42.42 -31.76 3.37
CA ARG A 7 -41.42 -31.47 4.42
C ARG A 7 -40.20 -30.75 3.85
N ILE A 8 -39.63 -31.23 2.75
CA ILE A 8 -38.49 -30.59 2.09
C ILE A 8 -38.86 -29.19 1.58
N ARG A 9 -40.08 -29.00 1.08
CA ARG A 9 -40.58 -27.69 0.65
C ARG A 9 -40.74 -26.73 1.83
N ARG A 10 -41.36 -27.17 2.94
CA ARG A 10 -41.53 -26.37 4.17
C ARG A 10 -40.20 -26.06 4.85
N GLU A 11 -39.23 -26.97 4.81
CA GLU A 11 -37.89 -26.76 5.33
C GLU A 11 -37.13 -25.71 4.50
N ARG A 12 -37.20 -25.80 3.16
CA ARG A 12 -36.68 -24.76 2.25
C ARG A 12 -37.37 -23.41 2.41
N GLU A 13 -38.68 -23.39 2.68
CA GLU A 13 -39.43 -22.15 2.92
C GLU A 13 -39.12 -21.55 4.29
N ARG A 14 -38.92 -22.38 5.34
CA ARG A 14 -38.44 -21.93 6.65
C ARG A 14 -37.03 -21.35 6.56
N GLU A 15 -36.11 -22.02 5.86
CA GLU A 15 -34.74 -21.55 5.62
C GLU A 15 -34.68 -20.23 4.83
N LYS A 16 -35.59 -20.02 3.87
CA LYS A 16 -35.75 -18.75 3.15
C LYS A 16 -36.25 -17.62 4.05
N ASN A 17 -37.13 -17.92 5.00
CA ASN A 17 -37.72 -16.91 5.89
C ASN A 17 -36.89 -16.60 7.15
N THR A 18 -35.84 -17.38 7.44
CA THR A 18 -35.00 -17.21 8.65
C THR A 18 -34.31 -15.84 8.73
N TYR A 19 -34.03 -15.19 7.61
CA TYR A 19 -33.26 -13.93 7.56
C TYR A 19 -34.05 -12.76 6.98
N THR A 20 -35.32 -12.64 7.38
CA THR A 20 -36.18 -11.50 7.01
C THR A 20 -35.91 -10.24 7.83
N SER A 21 -35.30 -10.37 9.02
CA SER A 21 -34.98 -9.25 9.90
C SER A 21 -33.48 -8.88 9.84
N PRO A 22 -33.11 -7.65 9.45
CA PRO A 22 -31.72 -7.18 9.39
C PRO A 22 -30.97 -7.31 10.71
N ARG A 23 -31.60 -6.95 11.84
CA ARG A 23 -30.97 -7.04 13.16
C ARG A 23 -30.62 -8.48 13.55
N HIS A 24 -31.50 -9.43 13.24
CA HIS A 24 -31.25 -10.84 13.54
C HIS A 24 -30.15 -11.41 12.62
N ALA A 25 -30.17 -11.05 11.34
CA ALA A 25 -29.14 -11.43 10.39
C ALA A 25 -27.76 -10.88 10.79
N LEU A 26 -27.67 -9.58 11.10
CA LEU A 26 -26.44 -8.93 11.54
C LEU A 26 -25.90 -9.59 12.81
N ARG A 27 -26.73 -9.74 13.85
CA ARG A 27 -26.31 -10.38 15.11
C ARG A 27 -25.78 -11.80 14.88
N ARG A 28 -26.42 -12.58 14.00
CA ARG A 28 -25.94 -13.93 13.67
C ARG A 28 -24.60 -13.89 12.94
N VAL A 29 -24.41 -12.99 11.99
CA VAL A 29 -23.14 -12.81 11.27
C VAL A 29 -22.02 -12.40 12.24
N LEU A 30 -22.28 -11.47 13.15
CA LEU A 30 -21.32 -11.00 14.16
C LEU A 30 -20.91 -12.13 15.12
N LEU A 31 -21.87 -12.87 15.69
CA LEU A 31 -21.57 -13.99 16.58
C LEU A 31 -20.70 -15.06 15.90
N LEU A 32 -20.97 -15.36 14.62
CA LEU A 32 -20.17 -16.30 13.84
C LEU A 32 -18.77 -15.73 13.55
N ALA A 33 -18.67 -14.43 13.23
CA ALA A 33 -17.38 -13.77 12.99
C ALA A 33 -16.51 -13.71 14.25
N GLU A 34 -17.09 -13.41 15.41
CA GLU A 34 -16.42 -13.46 16.72
C GLU A 34 -15.89 -14.87 17.02
N GLY A 35 -16.68 -15.90 16.73
CA GLY A 35 -16.26 -17.31 16.82
C GLY A 35 -15.28 -17.76 15.72
N ARG A 36 -14.80 -16.86 14.85
CA ARG A 36 -13.96 -17.14 13.68
C ARG A 36 -14.58 -18.12 12.67
N GLN A 37 -15.89 -18.31 12.72
CA GLN A 37 -16.68 -19.14 11.80
C GLN A 37 -17.05 -18.36 10.53
N PHE A 38 -16.05 -17.78 9.84
CA PHE A 38 -16.27 -16.87 8.70
C PHE A 38 -16.99 -17.53 7.52
N ARG A 39 -16.82 -18.84 7.31
CA ARG A 39 -17.54 -19.58 6.26
C ARG A 39 -19.03 -19.71 6.56
N GLU A 40 -19.39 -19.93 7.83
CA GLU A 40 -20.79 -19.99 8.24
C GLU A 40 -21.44 -18.61 8.16
N ALA A 41 -20.70 -17.56 8.56
CA ALA A 41 -21.12 -16.19 8.38
C ALA A 41 -21.38 -15.87 6.90
N ALA A 42 -20.49 -16.32 6.00
CA ALA A 42 -20.65 -16.15 4.56
C ALA A 42 -21.91 -16.86 4.04
N ALA A 43 -22.21 -18.06 4.56
CA ALA A 43 -23.43 -18.80 4.22
C ALA A 43 -24.71 -18.08 4.69
N VAL A 44 -24.65 -17.30 5.76
CA VAL A 44 -25.77 -16.42 6.17
C VAL A 44 -25.92 -15.27 5.18
N VAL A 45 -24.83 -14.55 4.88
CA VAL A 45 -24.82 -13.42 3.93
C VAL A 45 -25.32 -13.83 2.54
N SER A 46 -24.94 -15.03 2.06
CA SER A 46 -25.36 -15.56 0.76
C SER A 46 -26.85 -15.92 0.67
N ARG A 47 -27.63 -15.81 1.75
CA ARG A 47 -29.08 -16.04 1.73
C ARG A 47 -29.89 -14.77 1.97
N LEU A 48 -29.25 -13.65 2.28
CA LEU A 48 -29.94 -12.40 2.56
C LEU A 48 -30.58 -11.82 1.30
N GLY A 49 -31.82 -11.34 1.42
CA GLY A 49 -32.47 -10.54 0.39
C GLY A 49 -31.85 -9.13 0.28
N PRO A 50 -32.14 -8.38 -0.80
CA PRO A 50 -31.43 -7.15 -1.13
C PRO A 50 -31.50 -6.08 -0.03
N GLY A 51 -32.70 -5.78 0.50
CA GLY A 51 -32.86 -4.78 1.57
C GLY A 51 -32.18 -5.20 2.88
N VAL A 52 -32.29 -6.48 3.25
CA VAL A 52 -31.64 -7.01 4.47
C VAL A 52 -30.12 -6.98 4.31
N LEU A 53 -29.61 -7.36 3.14
CA LEU A 53 -28.19 -7.34 2.84
C LEU A 53 -27.62 -5.93 2.88
N GLN A 54 -28.34 -4.94 2.34
CA GLN A 54 -27.93 -3.53 2.38
C GLN A 54 -27.76 -3.04 3.82
N SER A 55 -28.77 -3.27 4.67
CA SER A 55 -28.71 -2.88 6.09
C SER A 55 -27.58 -3.60 6.84
N VAL A 56 -27.43 -4.92 6.62
CA VAL A 56 -26.35 -5.69 7.24
C VAL A 56 -24.99 -5.18 6.78
N ALA A 57 -24.81 -4.89 5.49
CA ALA A 57 -23.55 -4.39 4.94
C ALA A 57 -23.17 -3.02 5.50
N ALA A 58 -24.14 -2.13 5.71
CA ALA A 58 -23.91 -0.79 6.25
C ALA A 58 -23.52 -0.79 7.75
N GLU A 59 -23.99 -1.78 8.52
CA GLU A 59 -23.73 -1.88 9.96
C GLU A 59 -22.62 -2.88 10.32
N LEU A 60 -22.05 -3.58 9.34
CA LEU A 60 -21.01 -4.58 9.60
C LEU A 60 -19.67 -3.89 9.91
N PRO A 61 -19.00 -4.21 11.03
CA PRO A 61 -17.69 -3.66 11.37
C PRO A 61 -16.62 -4.30 10.48
N ILE A 62 -16.43 -3.72 9.29
CA ILE A 62 -15.52 -4.24 8.27
C ILE A 62 -14.06 -4.26 8.76
N ASP A 63 -13.69 -3.35 9.66
CA ASP A 63 -12.35 -3.23 10.25
C ASP A 63 -11.92 -4.52 10.96
N LEU A 64 -12.81 -5.11 11.76
CA LEU A 64 -12.55 -6.38 12.45
C LEU A 64 -12.40 -7.55 11.45
N LEU A 65 -13.10 -7.47 10.32
CA LEU A 65 -12.94 -8.45 9.25
C LEU A 65 -11.61 -8.26 8.51
N ILE A 66 -11.15 -7.02 8.34
CA ILE A 66 -9.84 -6.71 7.74
C ILE A 66 -8.71 -7.23 8.63
N GLU A 67 -8.78 -7.00 9.93
CA GLU A 67 -7.79 -7.50 10.90
C GLU A 67 -7.66 -9.03 10.89
N SER A 68 -8.78 -9.73 10.69
CA SER A 68 -8.83 -11.19 10.64
C SER A 68 -8.47 -11.81 9.28
N LEU A 69 -8.10 -11.00 8.28
CA LEU A 69 -7.54 -11.50 7.02
C LEU A 69 -6.25 -12.30 7.30
N PRO A 70 -6.05 -13.45 6.64
CA PRO A 70 -6.78 -13.94 5.46
C PRO A 70 -8.04 -14.78 5.75
N HIS A 71 -8.38 -15.05 7.01
CA HIS A 71 -9.43 -16.02 7.38
C HIS A 71 -10.84 -15.54 7.02
N SER A 72 -11.07 -14.23 7.11
CA SER A 72 -12.31 -13.56 6.74
C SER A 72 -12.51 -13.38 5.24
N SER A 73 -11.53 -13.78 4.40
CA SER A 73 -11.53 -13.45 2.96
C SER A 73 -12.81 -13.89 2.26
N HIS A 74 -13.28 -15.09 2.57
CA HIS A 74 -14.47 -15.67 1.97
C HIS A 74 -15.77 -14.94 2.38
N LEU A 75 -15.83 -14.40 3.61
CA LEU A 75 -16.98 -13.62 4.07
C LEU A 75 -17.05 -12.28 3.33
N ILE A 76 -15.92 -11.56 3.23
CA ILE A 76 -15.86 -10.28 2.52
C ILE A 76 -16.13 -10.50 1.02
N GLU A 77 -15.53 -11.53 0.41
CA GLU A 77 -15.78 -11.92 -0.98
C GLU A 77 -17.28 -12.15 -1.22
N THR A 78 -17.91 -12.94 -0.35
CA THR A 78 -19.34 -13.26 -0.49
C THR A 78 -20.20 -12.01 -0.35
N LEU A 79 -19.87 -11.11 0.59
CA LEU A 79 -20.57 -9.83 0.76
C LEU A 79 -20.49 -8.99 -0.53
N LEU A 80 -19.28 -8.76 -1.05
CA LEU A 80 -19.07 -7.96 -2.25
C LEU A 80 -19.79 -8.54 -3.47
N ASN A 81 -19.62 -9.84 -3.71
CA ASN A 81 -20.27 -10.52 -4.83
C ASN A 81 -21.80 -10.45 -4.74
N ARG A 82 -22.36 -10.53 -3.52
CA ARG A 82 -23.81 -10.44 -3.30
C ARG A 82 -24.33 -9.04 -3.52
N LEU A 83 -23.61 -8.01 -3.08
CA LEU A 83 -23.96 -6.62 -3.36
C LEU A 83 -23.94 -6.33 -4.86
N LEU A 84 -22.96 -6.87 -5.59
CA LEU A 84 -22.88 -6.78 -7.06
C LEU A 84 -24.02 -7.52 -7.74
N THR A 85 -24.23 -8.80 -7.40
CA THR A 85 -25.22 -9.67 -8.06
C THR A 85 -26.65 -9.18 -7.86
N LEU A 86 -26.95 -8.59 -6.70
CA LEU A 86 -28.26 -8.04 -6.39
C LEU A 86 -28.42 -6.56 -6.79
N GLU A 87 -27.40 -5.97 -7.41
CA GLU A 87 -27.39 -4.58 -7.90
C GLU A 87 -27.90 -3.57 -6.84
N ILE A 88 -27.46 -3.73 -5.59
CA ILE A 88 -28.00 -2.95 -4.47
C ILE A 88 -27.62 -1.47 -4.60
N LEU A 89 -28.65 -0.61 -4.52
CA LEU A 89 -28.55 0.85 -4.59
C LEU A 89 -29.30 1.50 -3.42
N PRO A 90 -28.73 2.55 -2.77
CA PRO A 90 -27.34 2.98 -2.89
C PRO A 90 -26.36 1.89 -2.44
N ARG A 91 -25.17 1.86 -3.06
CA ARG A 91 -24.12 0.92 -2.68
C ARG A 91 -23.62 1.24 -1.27
N PRO A 92 -23.55 0.26 -0.36
CA PRO A 92 -22.94 0.47 0.95
C PRO A 92 -21.49 0.92 0.81
N GLU A 93 -21.11 1.94 1.58
CA GLU A 93 -19.73 2.39 1.64
C GLU A 93 -18.92 1.37 2.45
N LEU A 94 -18.12 0.58 1.76
CA LEU A 94 -17.21 -0.37 2.36
C LEU A 94 -15.80 0.20 2.27
N GLN A 95 -14.99 -0.02 3.31
CA GLN A 95 -13.58 0.41 3.34
C GLN A 95 -12.70 -0.44 2.39
N CYS A 96 -13.03 -0.42 1.10
CA CYS A 96 -12.38 -1.23 0.05
C CYS A 96 -10.89 -0.94 -0.06
N ASP A 97 -10.48 0.32 0.14
CA ASP A 97 -9.07 0.71 0.17
C ASP A 97 -8.31 0.02 1.30
N ALA A 98 -8.88 -0.04 2.50
CA ALA A 98 -8.26 -0.70 3.65
C ALA A 98 -8.15 -2.22 3.42
N VAL A 99 -9.16 -2.85 2.80
CA VAL A 99 -9.09 -4.26 2.37
C VAL A 99 -7.96 -4.45 1.35
N ALA A 100 -7.86 -3.57 0.34
CA ALA A 100 -6.81 -3.64 -0.68
C ALA A 100 -5.41 -3.54 -0.06
N TRP A 101 -5.19 -2.58 0.84
CA TRP A 101 -3.90 -2.39 1.52
C TRP A 101 -3.53 -3.56 2.42
N ARG A 102 -4.50 -4.13 3.13
CA ARG A 102 -4.25 -5.33 3.94
C ARG A 102 -3.86 -6.52 3.07
N LEU A 103 -4.48 -6.67 1.90
CA LEU A 103 -4.10 -7.71 0.92
C LEU A 103 -2.69 -7.49 0.37
N VAL A 104 -2.31 -6.24 0.05
CA VAL A 104 -0.94 -5.91 -0.37
C VAL A 104 0.07 -6.34 0.68
N GLY A 105 -0.15 -5.99 1.96
CA GLY A 105 0.73 -6.40 3.06
C GLY A 105 0.84 -7.92 3.22
N LEU A 106 -0.30 -8.63 3.19
CA LEU A 106 -0.32 -10.09 3.31
C LEU A 106 0.37 -10.81 2.14
N LEU A 107 0.22 -10.30 0.92
CA LEU A 107 0.79 -10.90 -0.29
C LEU A 107 2.25 -10.52 -0.52
N GLY A 108 2.69 -9.40 0.05
CA GLY A 108 4.08 -8.94 0.00
C GLY A 108 5.02 -9.69 0.97
N GLY A 109 4.48 -10.41 1.96
CA GLY A 109 5.25 -11.21 2.91
C GLY A 109 5.72 -12.57 2.38
N ASP A 110 6.61 -13.23 3.13
CA ASP A 110 7.26 -14.50 2.76
C ASP A 110 6.26 -15.66 2.50
N GLN A 111 5.07 -15.61 3.10
CA GLN A 111 3.99 -16.59 2.92
C GLN A 111 3.04 -16.29 1.76
N GLY A 112 3.35 -15.31 0.90
CA GLY A 112 2.44 -14.77 -0.11
C GLY A 112 1.89 -15.79 -1.11
N ALA A 113 2.67 -16.83 -1.46
CA ALA A 113 2.25 -17.85 -2.44
C ALA A 113 1.05 -18.68 -1.97
N ASN A 114 1.06 -19.13 -0.71
CA ASN A 114 -0.04 -19.89 -0.11
C ASN A 114 -1.28 -19.02 0.13
N LEU A 115 -1.08 -17.72 0.36
CA LEU A 115 -2.14 -16.76 0.59
C LEU A 115 -2.83 -16.32 -0.70
N LYS A 116 -2.10 -16.25 -1.82
CA LYS A 116 -2.63 -15.87 -3.14
C LYS A 116 -3.84 -16.72 -3.55
N GLY A 117 -3.80 -18.02 -3.31
CA GLY A 117 -4.95 -18.90 -3.58
C GLY A 117 -6.19 -18.53 -2.76
N ARG A 118 -6.01 -18.17 -1.48
CA ARG A 118 -7.09 -17.88 -0.53
C ARG A 118 -7.67 -16.46 -0.67
N THR A 119 -6.92 -15.54 -1.26
CA THR A 119 -7.32 -14.12 -1.41
C THR A 119 -7.59 -13.71 -2.86
N SER A 120 -7.23 -14.53 -3.86
CA SER A 120 -7.44 -14.22 -5.28
C SER A 120 -8.90 -13.85 -5.60
N ARG A 121 -9.87 -14.64 -5.14
CA ARG A 121 -11.29 -14.37 -5.40
C ARG A 121 -11.77 -13.09 -4.74
N LEU A 122 -11.32 -12.83 -3.51
CA LEU A 122 -11.58 -11.56 -2.83
C LEU A 122 -11.01 -10.39 -3.63
N SER A 123 -9.78 -10.49 -4.14
CA SER A 123 -9.18 -9.43 -4.96
C SER A 123 -9.97 -9.16 -6.24
N SER A 124 -10.50 -10.20 -6.90
CA SER A 124 -11.36 -10.04 -8.07
C SER A 124 -12.70 -9.38 -7.73
N ALA A 125 -13.34 -9.80 -6.64
CA ALA A 125 -14.59 -9.19 -6.16
C ALA A 125 -14.39 -7.72 -5.77
N LEU A 126 -13.24 -7.39 -5.18
CA LEU A 126 -12.89 -6.03 -4.79
C LEU A 126 -12.76 -5.11 -6.01
N VAL A 127 -12.04 -5.54 -7.05
CA VAL A 127 -11.89 -4.76 -8.30
C VAL A 127 -13.23 -4.53 -8.99
N GLN A 128 -14.14 -5.50 -8.94
CA GLN A 128 -15.49 -5.34 -9.52
C GLN A 128 -16.37 -4.40 -8.70
N TYR A 129 -16.24 -4.43 -7.37
CA TYR A 129 -17.05 -3.60 -6.47
C TYR A 129 -16.56 -2.15 -6.42
N SER A 130 -15.24 -1.95 -6.31
CA SER A 130 -14.57 -0.66 -6.22
C SER A 130 -13.32 -0.66 -7.12
N PRO A 131 -13.44 -0.21 -8.39
CA PRO A 131 -12.28 -0.09 -9.28
C PRO A 131 -11.29 0.95 -8.76
N ASP A 132 -11.76 2.00 -8.08
CA ASP A 132 -10.94 3.07 -7.50
C ASP A 132 -9.89 2.53 -6.53
N ALA A 133 -10.20 1.48 -5.77
CA ALA A 133 -9.25 0.84 -4.84
C ALA A 133 -8.03 0.26 -5.57
N ARG A 134 -8.23 -0.26 -6.79
CA ARG A 134 -7.12 -0.74 -7.64
C ARG A 134 -6.28 0.44 -8.12
N ASP A 135 -6.92 1.49 -8.62
CA ASP A 135 -6.23 2.68 -9.13
C ASP A 135 -5.44 3.38 -8.02
N ALA A 136 -5.96 3.40 -6.79
CA ALA A 136 -5.26 3.89 -5.61
C ALA A 136 -3.99 3.08 -5.29
N VAL A 137 -4.06 1.74 -5.36
CA VAL A 137 -2.89 0.86 -5.18
C VAL A 137 -1.88 1.05 -6.31
N ASP A 138 -2.33 1.05 -7.57
CA ASP A 138 -1.45 1.23 -8.74
C ASP A 138 -0.76 2.61 -8.72
N SER A 139 -1.48 3.67 -8.34
CA SER A 139 -0.94 5.03 -8.18
C SER A 139 0.13 5.07 -7.09
N ARG A 140 -0.14 4.49 -5.91
CA ARG A 140 0.83 4.43 -4.81
C ARG A 140 2.06 3.59 -5.17
N ARG A 141 1.90 2.49 -5.92
CA ARG A 141 3.04 1.73 -6.46
C ARG A 141 3.92 2.61 -7.36
N ARG A 142 3.34 3.32 -8.33
CA ARG A 142 4.10 4.22 -9.22
C ARG A 142 4.82 5.33 -8.46
N GLN A 143 4.18 5.88 -7.42
CA GLN A 143 4.81 6.89 -6.56
C GLN A 143 6.01 6.31 -5.81
N LEU A 144 5.90 5.09 -5.29
CA LEU A 144 7.01 4.39 -4.66
C LEU A 144 8.14 4.09 -5.66
N ASP A 145 7.81 3.60 -6.85
CA ASP A 145 8.80 3.30 -7.91
C ASP A 145 9.56 4.57 -8.32
N ALA A 146 8.85 5.69 -8.52
CA ALA A 146 9.45 6.98 -8.83
C ALA A 146 10.36 7.48 -7.69
N ALA A 147 9.92 7.32 -6.44
CA ALA A 147 10.70 7.69 -5.25
C ALA A 147 11.99 6.86 -5.13
N VAL A 148 11.91 5.55 -5.38
CA VAL A 148 13.06 4.64 -5.40
C VAL A 148 14.02 4.96 -6.55
N GLN A 149 13.49 5.26 -7.74
CA GLN A 149 14.31 5.68 -8.88
C GLN A 149 15.04 7.00 -8.58
N GLY A 150 14.38 7.96 -7.93
CA GLY A 150 15.00 9.20 -7.45
C GLY A 150 16.12 8.97 -6.43
N LEU A 151 16.00 7.94 -5.57
CA LEU A 151 17.11 7.48 -4.74
C LEU A 151 18.30 7.01 -5.58
N GLY A 152 17.99 6.24 -6.64
CA GLY A 152 18.89 5.71 -7.67
C GLY A 152 19.75 6.76 -8.37
N SER A 153 19.08 7.80 -8.90
CA SER A 153 19.68 8.81 -9.76
C SER A 153 20.50 9.87 -9.02
N HIS A 154 20.25 10.08 -7.73
CA HIS A 154 20.87 11.17 -6.96
C HIS A 154 21.77 10.68 -5.81
N GLY A 155 21.99 9.36 -5.71
CA GLY A 155 22.91 8.76 -4.74
C GLY A 155 24.38 9.06 -5.01
N LEU A 156 24.77 9.15 -6.29
CA LEU A 156 26.15 9.22 -6.77
C LEU A 156 26.28 10.27 -7.90
N THR A 157 27.49 10.78 -8.08
CA THR A 157 27.89 11.65 -9.19
C THR A 157 29.32 11.28 -9.60
N ALA A 158 29.71 11.55 -10.84
CA ALA A 158 31.07 11.27 -11.30
C ALA A 158 32.03 12.35 -10.79
N ASP A 159 33.20 11.95 -10.29
CA ASP A 159 34.30 12.87 -10.06
C ASP A 159 35.00 13.25 -11.37
N GLY A 160 36.01 14.11 -11.30
CA GLY A 160 36.76 14.56 -12.49
C GLY A 160 37.53 13.46 -13.23
N SER A 161 37.60 12.24 -12.68
CA SER A 161 38.18 11.06 -13.32
C SER A 161 37.13 10.12 -13.95
N GLY A 162 35.83 10.46 -13.84
CA GLY A 162 34.72 9.60 -14.25
C GLY A 162 34.38 8.53 -13.20
N THR A 163 35.01 8.56 -12.03
CA THR A 163 34.77 7.58 -10.96
C THR A 163 33.56 8.00 -10.14
N LEU A 164 32.66 7.05 -9.86
CA LEU A 164 31.42 7.31 -9.15
C LEU A 164 31.65 7.48 -7.65
N ILE A 165 31.32 8.67 -7.15
CA ILE A 165 31.42 9.04 -5.74
C ILE A 165 30.08 9.55 -5.22
N SER A 166 29.87 9.48 -3.91
CA SER A 166 28.66 10.07 -3.32
C SER A 166 28.61 11.57 -3.59
N LEU A 167 27.43 12.11 -3.90
CA LEU A 167 27.27 13.55 -4.17
C LEU A 167 27.82 14.42 -3.03
N HIS A 168 27.75 13.98 -1.77
CA HIS A 168 28.36 14.68 -0.63
C HIS A 168 29.89 14.75 -0.74
N VAL A 169 30.54 13.64 -1.11
CA VAL A 169 31.99 13.60 -1.34
C VAL A 169 32.36 14.45 -2.56
N ALA A 170 31.55 14.43 -3.62
CA ALA A 170 31.76 15.27 -4.80
C ALA A 170 31.63 16.76 -4.45
N MET A 171 30.59 17.14 -3.71
CA MET A 171 30.40 18.51 -3.25
C MET A 171 31.54 18.95 -2.33
N LYS A 172 32.00 18.10 -1.42
CA LYS A 172 33.16 18.40 -0.56
C LYS A 172 34.42 18.61 -1.41
N ASN A 173 34.71 17.70 -2.33
CA ASN A 173 35.87 17.78 -3.21
C ASN A 173 35.80 19.03 -4.10
N GLU A 174 34.62 19.39 -4.58
CA GLU A 174 34.41 20.55 -5.44
C GLU A 174 34.47 21.87 -4.68
N LEU A 175 33.96 21.92 -3.44
CA LEU A 175 34.11 23.06 -2.54
C LEU A 175 35.58 23.23 -2.11
N GLN A 176 36.29 22.13 -1.84
CA GLN A 176 37.73 22.15 -1.57
C GLN A 176 38.53 22.61 -2.79
N ARG A 177 38.20 22.13 -4.00
CA ARG A 177 38.78 22.62 -5.26
C ARG A 177 38.44 24.07 -5.59
N HIS A 178 37.26 24.58 -5.21
CA HIS A 178 36.95 26.01 -5.40
C HIS A 178 37.69 26.92 -4.42
N VAL A 179 38.09 26.41 -3.26
CA VAL A 179 39.03 27.09 -2.36
C VAL A 179 40.47 27.03 -2.93
N GLU A 180 40.77 26.05 -3.78
CA GLU A 180 42.08 25.81 -4.41
C GLU A 180 41.99 25.65 -5.95
N SER A 181 41.43 26.64 -6.66
CA SER A 181 41.46 26.83 -8.14
C SER A 181 40.99 25.72 -9.13
N SER A 182 40.09 26.14 -10.04
CA SER A 182 39.79 25.63 -11.42
C SER A 182 39.10 24.27 -11.64
N VAL A 183 38.06 24.26 -12.48
CA VAL A 183 37.12 23.13 -12.69
C VAL A 183 37.03 22.67 -14.15
N THR A 184 36.98 21.36 -14.36
CA THR A 184 36.40 20.69 -15.54
C THR A 184 35.35 19.67 -15.08
N VAL A 185 34.14 19.78 -15.67
CA VAL A 185 32.99 18.89 -15.47
C VAL A 185 32.82 18.05 -16.74
N ASN A 186 32.65 16.73 -16.62
CA ASN A 186 31.96 15.95 -17.65
C ASN A 186 31.41 14.59 -17.17
N GLN A 187 30.14 14.38 -17.51
CA GLN A 187 29.39 13.13 -17.74
C GLN A 187 28.65 12.39 -16.61
N ASP A 188 27.59 11.73 -17.10
CA ASP A 188 26.30 11.40 -16.49
C ASP A 188 26.26 9.90 -16.10
N PRO A 189 26.09 9.53 -14.81
CA PRO A 189 26.24 8.15 -14.38
C PRO A 189 24.93 7.50 -13.92
N ALA A 190 24.07 7.15 -14.87
CA ALA A 190 22.79 6.51 -14.56
C ALA A 190 22.83 4.96 -14.49
N SER A 191 23.95 4.28 -14.75
CA SER A 191 23.94 2.83 -15.01
C SER A 191 24.58 1.92 -13.94
N SER A 192 25.31 2.45 -12.94
CA SER A 192 26.14 1.63 -12.02
C SER A 192 25.73 1.71 -10.54
N SER A 193 24.81 2.61 -10.18
CA SER A 193 24.38 2.88 -8.79
C SER A 193 23.40 1.85 -8.20
N HIS A 194 22.77 1.00 -9.03
CA HIS A 194 21.67 0.11 -8.62
C HIS A 194 22.08 -0.95 -7.58
N GLN A 195 23.30 -1.50 -7.65
CA GLN A 195 23.71 -2.59 -6.75
C GLN A 195 24.16 -2.14 -5.34
N ARG A 196 24.49 -0.84 -5.12
CA ARG A 196 25.01 -0.36 -3.83
C ARG A 196 24.02 0.49 -3.03
N LEU A 197 22.90 0.91 -3.65
CA LEU A 197 21.77 1.58 -2.98
C LEU A 197 20.81 0.61 -2.24
N LEU A 198 21.07 -0.70 -2.34
CA LEU A 198 20.33 -1.81 -1.73
C LEU A 198 20.43 -1.89 -0.19
N ALA A 199 20.98 -0.87 0.48
CA ALA A 199 21.31 -0.89 1.91
C ALA A 199 20.88 0.37 2.71
N LEU A 200 20.18 1.34 2.10
CA LEU A 200 19.74 2.54 2.82
C LEU A 200 18.54 2.24 3.73
N SER A 201 18.69 2.49 5.03
CA SER A 201 17.60 2.42 6.01
C SER A 201 16.76 3.71 6.03
N HIS A 202 15.58 3.66 6.65
CA HIS A 202 14.77 4.86 6.91
C HIS A 202 15.56 5.94 7.67
N ALA A 203 16.31 5.54 8.69
CA ALA A 203 17.13 6.44 9.49
C ALA A 203 18.25 7.10 8.66
N ASP A 204 18.78 6.41 7.65
CA ASP A 204 19.78 6.97 6.75
C ASP A 204 19.18 8.03 5.82
N VAL A 205 17.95 7.81 5.33
CA VAL A 205 17.24 8.79 4.50
C VAL A 205 16.87 10.04 5.31
N GLU A 206 16.41 9.89 6.56
CA GLU A 206 16.15 11.03 7.45
C GLU A 206 17.40 11.86 7.73
N ARG A 207 18.51 11.18 8.10
CA ARG A 207 19.78 11.86 8.38
C ARG A 207 20.30 12.59 7.13
N ARG A 208 20.24 11.93 5.97
CA ARG A 208 20.61 12.53 4.68
C ARG A 208 19.76 13.75 4.33
N LEU A 209 18.45 13.72 4.60
CA LEU A 209 17.58 14.87 4.36
C LEU A 209 17.97 16.08 5.23
N ILE A 210 18.29 15.84 6.50
CA ILE A 210 18.74 16.89 7.44
C ILE A 210 20.04 17.52 6.93
N ASP A 211 21.02 16.69 6.58
CA ASP A 211 22.32 17.14 6.10
C ASP A 211 22.18 17.93 4.79
N ASN A 212 21.40 17.42 3.84
CA ASN A 212 21.19 18.06 2.54
C ASN A 212 20.42 19.39 2.65
N LYS A 213 19.41 19.50 3.52
CA LYS A 213 18.71 20.78 3.79
C LYS A 213 19.65 21.81 4.41
N SER A 214 20.51 21.38 5.32
CA SER A 214 21.50 22.24 5.97
C SER A 214 22.50 22.78 4.94
N LEU A 215 23.00 21.90 4.07
CA LEU A 215 23.87 22.29 2.95
C LEU A 215 23.19 23.23 1.96
N LEU A 216 21.92 22.99 1.60
CA LEU A 216 21.18 23.85 0.69
C LEU A 216 21.06 25.28 1.25
N THR A 217 20.85 25.40 2.57
CA THR A 217 20.80 26.69 3.27
C THR A 217 22.15 27.42 3.25
N ILE A 218 23.26 26.69 3.34
CA ILE A 218 24.62 27.26 3.29
C ILE A 218 24.98 27.70 1.86
N VAL A 219 24.55 26.93 0.86
CA VAL A 219 24.86 27.14 -0.56
C VAL A 219 23.98 28.23 -1.20
N ASP A 220 22.84 28.59 -0.59
CA ASP A 220 22.02 29.75 -1.00
C ASP A 220 22.69 31.12 -0.74
N LYS A 221 23.92 31.11 -0.21
CA LYS A 221 24.78 32.29 -0.10
C LYS A 221 25.17 32.81 -1.50
N PRO A 222 25.18 34.14 -1.73
CA PRO A 222 25.42 34.73 -3.04
C PRO A 222 26.77 34.33 -3.69
N ALA A 223 27.79 34.01 -2.89
CA ALA A 223 29.09 33.54 -3.38
C ALA A 223 29.05 32.14 -4.04
N LEU A 224 28.09 31.29 -3.65
CA LEU A 224 27.97 29.89 -4.10
C LEU A 224 26.88 29.69 -5.18
N ARG A 225 26.14 30.75 -5.54
CA ARG A 225 25.19 30.76 -6.67
C ARG A 225 25.83 30.50 -8.03
N GLN A 226 27.15 30.49 -8.09
CA GLN A 226 27.93 30.20 -9.31
C GLN A 226 27.94 28.70 -9.67
N LEU A 227 27.36 27.83 -8.82
CA LEU A 227 27.28 26.38 -9.02
C LEU A 227 25.83 25.89 -9.26
N PRO A 228 25.09 26.46 -10.23
CA PRO A 228 23.64 26.26 -10.38
C PRO A 228 23.26 24.79 -10.57
N THR A 229 24.06 24.00 -11.29
CA THR A 229 23.80 22.58 -11.52
C THR A 229 23.91 21.73 -10.24
N LEU A 230 24.86 22.06 -9.36
CA LEU A 230 25.04 21.38 -8.06
C LEU A 230 23.93 21.77 -7.08
N VAL A 231 23.53 23.05 -7.07
CA VAL A 231 22.38 23.50 -6.26
C VAL A 231 21.10 22.82 -6.72
N ALA A 232 20.85 22.75 -8.03
CA ALA A 232 19.69 22.07 -8.59
C ALA A 232 19.68 20.58 -8.25
N SER A 233 20.85 19.92 -8.32
CA SER A 233 20.99 18.50 -7.98
C SER A 233 20.76 18.24 -6.48
N LEU A 234 21.27 19.12 -5.60
CA LEU A 234 21.04 19.04 -4.15
C LEU A 234 19.56 19.28 -3.80
N ALA A 235 18.93 20.28 -4.43
CA ALA A 235 17.51 20.59 -4.24
C ALA A 235 16.62 19.41 -4.68
N ALA A 236 16.87 18.87 -5.88
CA ALA A 236 16.15 17.69 -6.38
C ALA A 236 16.29 16.49 -5.43
N ARG A 237 17.47 16.29 -4.84
CA ARG A 237 17.70 15.22 -3.85
C ARG A 237 16.92 15.45 -2.56
N VAL A 238 16.87 16.69 -2.05
CA VAL A 238 16.06 17.06 -0.89
C VAL A 238 14.58 16.76 -1.14
N ASP A 239 14.07 17.04 -2.34
CA ASP A 239 12.67 16.79 -2.66
C ASP A 239 12.36 15.30 -2.82
N ASN A 240 13.28 14.53 -3.42
CA ASN A 240 13.16 13.07 -3.47
C ASN A 240 13.19 12.43 -2.07
N ASP A 241 14.08 12.87 -1.19
CA ASP A 241 14.15 12.38 0.20
C ASP A 241 12.86 12.68 0.97
N LYS A 242 12.25 13.87 0.77
CA LYS A 242 10.93 14.19 1.33
C LYS A 242 9.84 13.28 0.78
N ALA A 243 9.82 13.02 -0.53
CA ALA A 243 8.80 12.19 -1.17
C ALA A 243 8.82 10.76 -0.64
N VAL A 244 10.02 10.20 -0.42
CA VAL A 244 10.23 8.86 0.14
C VAL A 244 9.73 8.78 1.57
N LEU A 245 10.12 9.73 2.42
CA LEU A 245 9.66 9.78 3.82
C LEU A 245 8.15 10.01 3.90
N ALA A 246 7.56 10.79 2.99
CA ALA A 246 6.12 10.97 2.91
C ALA A 246 5.39 9.65 2.55
N CYS A 247 5.91 8.89 1.58
CA CYS A 247 5.38 7.57 1.23
C CYS A 247 5.46 6.60 2.43
N ILE A 248 6.60 6.55 3.11
CA ILE A 248 6.77 5.69 4.30
C ILE A 248 5.83 6.10 5.43
N GLY A 249 5.67 7.41 5.66
CA GLY A 249 4.71 7.94 6.64
C GLY A 249 3.25 7.65 6.30
N GLN A 250 2.90 7.50 5.03
CA GLN A 250 1.57 7.02 4.62
C GLN A 250 1.40 5.51 4.87
N ILE A 251 2.44 4.71 4.64
CA ILE A 251 2.42 3.27 4.93
C ILE A 251 2.26 3.02 6.44
N LYS A 252 3.05 3.69 7.30
CA LYS A 252 2.95 3.59 8.77
C LYS A 252 1.57 3.99 9.31
N ARG A 253 0.91 4.96 8.68
CA ARG A 253 -0.47 5.35 9.05
C ARG A 253 -1.51 4.30 8.68
N SER A 254 -1.23 3.52 7.64
CA SER A 254 -2.12 2.46 7.15
C SER A 254 -1.93 1.15 7.91
N ASP A 255 -0.74 0.90 8.45
CA ASP A 255 -0.44 -0.22 9.34
C ASP A 255 0.59 0.21 10.41
N PRO A 256 0.13 0.56 11.63
CA PRO A 256 1.00 1.05 12.69
C PRO A 256 1.86 -0.05 13.33
N THR A 257 1.63 -1.32 13.00
CA THR A 257 2.40 -2.45 13.53
C THR A 257 3.62 -2.80 12.68
N LEU A 258 3.74 -2.18 11.51
CA LEU A 258 4.86 -2.36 10.59
C LEU A 258 6.10 -1.61 11.11
N ASP A 259 7.07 -2.36 11.63
CA ASP A 259 8.39 -1.82 11.97
C ASP A 259 9.23 -1.63 10.71
N LEU A 260 9.32 -0.36 10.28
CA LEU A 260 10.08 0.07 9.10
C LEU A 260 11.42 0.72 9.50
N SER A 261 11.86 0.59 10.74
CA SER A 261 13.14 1.16 11.20
C SER A 261 14.34 0.56 10.44
N ASP A 262 14.27 -0.73 10.12
CA ASP A 262 15.30 -1.48 9.41
C ASP A 262 14.92 -1.90 7.97
N THR A 263 13.80 -1.40 7.42
CA THR A 263 13.41 -1.79 6.06
C THR A 263 14.41 -1.30 5.02
N ARG A 264 15.04 -2.27 4.36
CA ARG A 264 15.86 -2.08 3.17
C ARG A 264 14.95 -2.05 1.96
N PHE A 265 15.10 -1.03 1.11
CA PHE A 265 14.36 -0.96 -0.16
C PHE A 265 14.87 -2.06 -1.10
N ASN A 266 14.06 -3.10 -1.29
CA ASN A 266 14.38 -4.21 -2.18
C ASN A 266 13.64 -4.00 -3.51
N VAL A 267 14.38 -3.86 -4.61
CA VAL A 267 13.84 -3.51 -5.95
C VAL A 267 13.99 -4.67 -6.94
N ASP A 268 14.13 -5.90 -6.44
CA ASP A 268 14.03 -7.08 -7.29
C ASP A 268 12.56 -7.49 -7.44
N ARG A 269 11.83 -6.76 -8.30
CA ARG A 269 10.68 -7.26 -9.09
C ARG A 269 10.16 -6.24 -10.10
#